data_AF-A8AW21-F1
#
_entry.id   AF-A8AW21-F1
#
_cell.length_a   1.000
_cell.length_b   1.000
_cell.length_c   1.000
_cell.angle_alpha   90.00
_cell.angle_beta   90.00
_cell.angle_gamma   90.00
#
_symmetry.space_group_name_H-M   'P 1'
#
loop_
_entity.id
_entity.type
_entity.pdbx_description
1 polymer ?
#
loop_
_entity_poly.entity_id
_entity_poly.type
_entity_poly.pdbx_seq_one_letter_code
_entity_poly.pdbx_strand_id
1 'polypeptide(L)'
;MLFIINFILLSARILSLILVAYALMSWFPGAYQTSLGQLVLRISESILKPFRRLPLQFAGLDLTVYVAVLCIHFGSQWLVQILLSVLA
;
A
#
# COMPACT_ATOMS: atom_id res chain seq x y z
N MET A 1 15.80 -15.52 11.37
CA MET A 1 15.60 -14.05 11.46
C MET A 1 15.63 -13.36 10.09
N LEU A 2 16.66 -13.59 9.26
CA LEU A 2 16.72 -13.04 7.89
C LEU A 2 15.49 -13.39 7.03
N PHE A 3 14.96 -14.61 7.18
CA PHE A 3 13.73 -15.02 6.50
C PHE A 3 12.52 -14.12 6.86
N ILE A 4 12.36 -13.79 8.14
CA ILE A 4 11.25 -12.95 8.64
C ILE A 4 11.37 -11.53 8.10
N ILE A 5 12.58 -10.96 8.15
CA ILE A 5 12.85 -9.62 7.61
C ILE A 5 12.54 -9.58 6.10
N ASN A 6 13.02 -10.56 5.33
CA ASN A 6 12.73 -10.65 3.90
C ASN A 6 11.23 -10.79 3.64
N PHE A 7 10.52 -11.59 4.44
CA PHE A 7 9.08 -11.75 4.31
C PHE A 7 8.33 -10.43 4.55
N ILE A 8 8.69 -9.66 5.58
CA ILE A 8 8.10 -8.36 5.89
C ILE A 8 8.35 -7.37 4.74
N LEU A 9 9.60 -7.26 4.28
CA LEU A 9 9.99 -6.33 3.22
C LEU A 9 9.34 -6.69 1.88
N LEU A 10 9.27 -7.98 1.53
CA LEU A 10 8.62 -8.46 0.32
C LEU A 10 7.13 -8.13 0.35
N SER A 11 6.46 -8.39 1.47
CA SER A 11 5.05 -8.10 1.65
C SER A 11 4.76 -6.60 1.51
N ALA A 12 5.57 -5.75 2.15
CA ALA A 12 5.48 -4.30 2.04
C ALA A 12 5.66 -3.81 0.60
N ARG A 13 6.62 -4.40 -0.14
CA ARG A 13 6.87 -4.09 -1.55
C ARG A 13 5.68 -4.47 -2.44
N ILE A 14 5.12 -5.67 -2.25
CA ILE A 14 3.95 -6.14 -3.00
C ILE A 14 2.75 -5.24 -2.74
N LEU A 15 2.45 -4.92 -1.48
CA LEU A 15 1.33 -4.04 -1.13
C LEU A 15 1.51 -2.64 -1.71
N SER A 16 2.74 -2.11 -1.66
CA SER A 16 3.06 -0.82 -2.28
C SER A 16 2.85 -0.85 -3.79
N LEU A 17 3.27 -1.92 -4.47
CA LEU A 17 3.05 -2.10 -5.91
C LEU A 17 1.55 -2.18 -6.26
N ILE A 18 0.75 -2.87 -5.45
CA ILE A 18 -0.71 -2.95 -5.65
C ILE A 18 -1.34 -1.55 -5.54
N LEU A 19 -0.95 -0.77 -4.55
CA LEU A 19 -1.43 0.61 -4.38
C LEU A 19 -1.01 1.51 -5.54
N VAL A 20 0.22 1.37 -6.03
CA VAL A 20 0.67 2.10 -7.23
C VAL A 20 -0.13 1.67 -8.45
N ALA A 21 -0.38 0.37 -8.65
CA ALA A 21 -1.23 -0.12 -9.73
C ALA A 21 -2.65 0.45 -9.63
N TYR A 22 -3.22 0.54 -8.43
CA TYR A 22 -4.51 1.17 -8.18
C TYR A 22 -4.51 2.66 -8.58
N ALA A 23 -3.46 3.41 -8.25
CA ALA A 23 -3.32 4.80 -8.67
C ALA A 23 -3.13 4.93 -10.19
N LEU A 24 -2.39 4.03 -10.84
CA LEU A 24 -2.29 4.03 -12.29
C LEU A 24 -3.65 3.76 -12.93
N MET A 25 -4.44 2.84 -12.37
CA MET A 25 -5.80 2.54 -12.85
C MET A 25 -6.75 3.73 -12.75
N SER A 26 -6.53 4.70 -11.86
CA SER A 26 -7.41 5.88 -11.77
C SER A 26 -7.29 6.80 -12.98
N TRP A 27 -6.15 6.74 -13.69
CA TRP A 27 -5.93 7.47 -14.94
C TRP A 27 -6.45 6.74 -16.18
N PHE A 28 -6.67 5.42 -16.12
CA PHE A 28 -7.15 4.64 -17.26
C PHE A 28 -8.66 4.34 -17.15
N PRO A 29 -9.52 4.92 -18.01
CA PRO A 29 -10.95 4.65 -17.98
C PRO A 29 -11.23 3.17 -18.28
N GLY A 30 -12.06 2.53 -17.44
CA GLY A 30 -12.42 1.10 -17.59
C GLY A 30 -11.44 0.11 -16.97
N ALA A 31 -10.27 0.54 -16.46
CA ALA A 31 -9.27 -0.37 -15.88
C ALA A 31 -9.81 -1.17 -14.68
N TYR A 32 -10.64 -0.53 -13.85
CA TYR A 32 -11.30 -1.16 -12.69
C TYR A 32 -12.35 -2.22 -13.05
N GLN A 33 -12.86 -2.23 -14.29
CA GLN A 33 -13.92 -3.17 -14.69
C GLN A 33 -13.38 -4.57 -14.96
N THR A 34 -12.07 -4.69 -15.22
CA THR A 34 -11.39 -5.98 -15.44
C THR A 34 -11.33 -6.83 -14.16
N SER A 35 -11.29 -8.16 -14.29
CA SER A 35 -11.20 -9.06 -13.12
C SER A 35 -9.97 -8.77 -12.24
N LEU A 36 -8.85 -8.40 -12.86
CA LEU A 36 -7.64 -7.98 -12.15
C LEU A 36 -7.82 -6.62 -11.47
N GLY A 37 -8.46 -5.65 -12.14
CA GLY A 37 -8.75 -4.34 -11.57
C GLY A 37 -9.68 -4.41 -10.36
N GLN A 38 -10.69 -5.27 -10.41
CA GLN A 38 -11.57 -5.51 -9.26
C GLN A 38 -10.81 -6.11 -8.08
N LEU A 39 -9.84 -7.00 -8.33
CA LEU A 39 -9.00 -7.59 -7.30
C LEU A 39 -8.10 -6.52 -6.65
N VAL A 40 -7.39 -5.74 -7.46
CA VAL A 40 -6.54 -4.63 -7.01
C VAL A 40 -7.36 -3.61 -6.22
N LEU A 41 -8.56 -3.27 -6.71
CA LEU A 41 -9.47 -2.35 -6.04
C LEU A 41 -9.90 -2.91 -4.67
N ARG A 42 -10.28 -4.19 -4.57
CA ARG A 42 -10.65 -4.80 -3.27
C ARG A 42 -9.52 -4.77 -2.25
N ILE A 43 -8.30 -5.11 -2.67
CA ILE A 43 -7.13 -5.09 -1.77
C ILE A 43 -6.83 -3.65 -1.35
N SER A 44 -6.79 -2.74 -2.32
CA SER A 44 -6.48 -1.33 -2.09
C SER A 44 -7.54 -0.67 -1.20
N GLU A 45 -8.83 -0.96 -1.41
CA GLU A 45 -9.90 -0.43 -0.57
C GLU A 45 -9.76 -0.86 0.89
N SER A 46 -9.37 -2.10 1.17
CA SER A 46 -9.12 -2.55 2.55
C SER A 46 -8.03 -1.72 3.24
N ILE A 47 -6.95 -1.44 2.50
CA ILE A 47 -5.80 -0.65 2.99
C ILE A 47 -6.17 0.84 3.09
N LEU A 48 -6.92 1.37 2.13
CA LEU A 48 -7.28 2.79 2.00
C LEU A 48 -8.48 3.18 2.86
N LYS A 49 -9.32 2.24 3.30
CA LYS A 49 -10.50 2.48 4.14
C LYS A 49 -10.22 3.29 5.41
N PRO A 50 -9.16 3.03 6.20
CA PRO A 50 -8.80 3.90 7.33
C PRO A 50 -8.41 5.32 6.88
N PHE A 51 -7.73 5.45 5.74
CA PHE A 51 -7.29 6.75 5.21
C PHE A 51 -8.43 7.54 4.54
N ARG A 52 -9.50 6.89 4.07
CA ARG A 52 -10.70 7.55 3.50
C ARG A 52 -11.41 8.49 4.49
N ARG A 53 -11.17 8.35 5.80
CA ARG A 53 -11.68 9.29 6.82
C ARG A 53 -10.95 10.63 6.79
N LEU A 54 -9.76 10.67 6.21
CA LEU A 54 -9.00 11.89 6.02
C LEU A 54 -9.39 12.49 4.64
N PRO A 55 -9.68 13.80 4.54
CA PRO A 55 -9.99 14.45 3.28
C PRO A 55 -8.73 14.63 2.42
N LEU A 56 -8.12 13.52 1.99
CA LEU A 56 -6.87 13.46 1.22
C LEU A 56 -7.09 13.36 -0.29
N GLN A 57 -8.34 13.34 -0.76
CA GLN A 57 -8.66 13.31 -2.19
C GLN A 57 -8.70 14.74 -2.72
N PHE A 58 -7.68 15.13 -3.50
CA PHE A 58 -7.59 16.47 -4.08
C PHE A 58 -7.60 16.39 -5.61
N ALA A 59 -8.62 16.98 -6.23
CA ALA A 59 -8.68 17.23 -7.68
C ALA A 59 -8.42 16.00 -8.58
N GLY A 60 -8.89 14.81 -8.19
CA GLY A 60 -8.68 13.56 -8.95
C GLY A 60 -7.29 12.94 -8.79
N LEU A 61 -6.41 13.55 -7.98
CA LEU A 61 -5.18 12.93 -7.49
C LEU A 61 -5.43 12.31 -6.11
N ASP A 62 -5.27 10.99 -6.05
CA ASP A 62 -5.37 10.25 -4.79
C ASP A 62 -4.07 10.36 -3.99
N LEU A 63 -3.85 11.50 -3.31
CA LEU A 63 -2.79 11.61 -2.30
C LEU A 63 -2.93 10.53 -1.21
N THR A 64 -4.13 10.02 -1.02
CA THR A 64 -4.41 8.83 -0.19
C THR A 64 -3.49 7.65 -0.54
N VAL A 65 -3.24 7.39 -1.82
CA VAL A 65 -2.35 6.30 -2.26
C VAL A 65 -0.91 6.59 -1.87
N TYR A 66 -0.45 7.82 -2.10
CA TYR A 66 0.90 8.25 -1.72
C TYR A 66 1.13 8.10 -0.22
N VAL A 67 0.18 8.57 0.60
CA VAL A 67 0.22 8.44 2.05
C VAL A 67 0.19 6.97 2.47
N ALA A 68 -0.64 6.14 1.86
CA ALA A 68 -0.72 4.71 2.18
C ALA A 68 0.60 3.98 1.87
N VAL A 69 1.22 4.25 0.72
CA VAL A 69 2.55 3.71 0.37
C VAL A 69 3.60 4.15 1.38
N LEU A 70 3.57 5.43 1.78
CA LEU A 70 4.49 5.96 2.77
C LEU A 70 4.32 5.30 4.14
N CYS A 71 3.08 5.09 4.58
CA CYS A 71 2.76 4.35 5.80
C CYS A 71 3.26 2.91 5.76
N ILE A 72 3.10 2.21 4.63
CA ILE A 72 3.61 0.85 4.46
C ILE A 72 5.14 0.84 4.50
N HIS A 73 5.79 1.78 3.80
CA HIS A 73 7.23 1.88 3.77
C HIS A 73 7.79 2.11 5.19
N PHE A 74 7.37 3.19 5.87
CA PHE A 74 7.85 3.48 7.21
C PHE A 74 7.43 2.41 8.23
N GLY A 75 6.20 1.90 8.15
CA GLY A 75 5.75 0.83 9.03
C GLY A 75 6.59 -0.42 8.90
N SER A 76 6.95 -0.82 7.68
CA SER A 76 7.83 -1.97 7.46
C SER A 76 9.24 -1.75 8.00
N GLN A 77 9.81 -0.55 7.82
CA GLN A 77 11.13 -0.21 8.34
C GLN A 77 11.14 -0.21 9.87
N TRP A 78 10.12 0.39 10.49
CA TRP A 78 9.93 0.39 11.93
C TRP A 78 9.80 -1.03 12.50
N LEU A 79 9.00 -1.90 11.85
CA LEU A 79 8.87 -3.30 12.27
C LEU A 79 10.21 -4.04 12.20
N VAL A 80 10.99 -3.82 11.15
CA VAL A 80 12.34 -4.41 11.03
C VAL A 80 13.26 -3.87 12.12
N GLN A 81 13.23 -2.56 12.42
CA GLN A 81 14.04 -1.98 13.49
C GLN A 81 13.69 -2.56 14.86
N ILE A 82 12.40 -2.71 15.18
CA ILE A 82 11.94 -3.34 16.43
C ILE A 82 12.43 -4.79 16.51
N LEU A 83 12.31 -5.54 15.40
CA LEU A 83 12.78 -6.93 15.36
C LEU A 83 14.28 -7.04 15.58
N LEU A 84 15.06 -6.08 15.05
CA LEU A 84 16.50 -6.01 15.27
C LEU A 84 16.85 -5.57 16.71
N SER A 85 16.10 -4.64 17.30
CA SER A 85 16.34 -4.16 18.65
C SER A 85 16.05 -5.19 19.74
N VAL A 86 15.17 -6.16 19.49
CA VAL A 86 14.90 -7.27 20.43
C VAL A 86 16.07 -8.25 20.52
N LEU A 87 16.96 -8.25 19.53
CA LEU A 87 18.13 -9.13 19.50
C LEU A 87 19.42 -8.47 20.01
N ALA A 88 19.46 -7.13 20.07
CA ALA A 88 20.60 -6.36 20.58
C ALA A 88 20.59 -6.33 22.11
#